data_AF-A0A5B6ZQH3-F1
#
_entry.id   AF-A0A5B6ZQH3-F1
#
_cell.length_a   1.000
_cell.length_b   1.000
_cell.length_c   1.000
_cell.angle_alpha   90.00
_cell.angle_beta   90.00
_cell.angle_gamma   90.00
#
_symmetry.space_group_name_H-M   'P 1'
#
loop_
_entity.id
_entity.type
_entity.pdbx_description
1 polymer ?
#
loop_
_entity_poly.entity_id
_entity_poly.type
_entity_poly.pdbx_seq_one_letter_code
_entity_poly.pdbx_strand_id
1 'polypeptide(L)'
;SLDEARPYGTLLYNVKVDYWRNRFSDRGKEPYRTLPGDIVVFSDAKPETVSDLQRVGRTWALAAVTNITEDENEDDSTTTYFKVKASKDIEVKEGMWKSMFVVFLINITTNKRI
;
A
#
# COMPACT_ATOMS: atom_id res chain seq x y z
N SER A 1 4.68 18.11 -23.03
CA SER A 1 3.29 18.20 -22.56
C SER A 1 3.01 17.01 -21.66
N LEU A 2 2.23 17.19 -20.60
CA LEU A 2 1.66 16.09 -19.83
C LEU A 2 0.23 15.93 -20.35
N ASP A 3 0.01 14.90 -21.15
CA ASP A 3 -1.36 14.51 -21.53
C ASP A 3 -1.99 13.67 -20.43
N GLU A 4 -3.24 14.00 -20.12
CA GLU A 4 -4.04 13.26 -19.16
C GLU A 4 -4.50 11.93 -19.79
N ALA A 5 -4.01 10.81 -19.24
CA ALA A 5 -4.51 9.50 -19.59
C ALA A 5 -5.65 9.12 -18.64
N ARG A 6 -6.88 9.12 -19.16
CA ARG A 6 -7.94 8.21 -18.69
C ARG A 6 -8.55 7.56 -19.92
N PRO A 7 -8.86 6.25 -19.88
CA PRO A 7 -9.97 5.76 -19.06
C PRO A 7 -9.67 4.41 -18.37
N TYR A 8 -10.63 3.94 -17.57
CA TYR A 8 -10.74 2.64 -16.87
C TYR A 8 -10.30 2.64 -15.41
N GLY A 9 -11.32 2.66 -14.53
CA GLY A 9 -11.18 2.50 -13.09
C GLY A 9 -10.80 3.80 -12.38
N THR A 10 -11.38 4.03 -11.21
CA THR A 10 -10.97 5.13 -10.32
C THR A 10 -9.57 4.92 -9.74
N LEU A 11 -8.86 3.83 -10.12
CA LEU A 11 -7.66 3.29 -9.48
C LEU A 11 -7.85 3.15 -7.96
N LEU A 12 -9.10 2.95 -7.53
CA LEU A 12 -9.47 2.74 -6.14
C LEU A 12 -9.61 1.26 -5.89
N TYR A 13 -8.90 0.78 -4.88
CA TYR A 13 -8.89 -0.62 -4.50
C TYR A 13 -9.20 -0.75 -3.01
N ASN A 14 -10.00 -1.75 -2.66
CA ASN A 14 -10.11 -2.23 -1.28
C ASN A 14 -8.98 -3.22 -1.04
N VAL A 15 -8.22 -3.03 0.03
CA VAL A 15 -7.03 -3.80 0.34
C VAL A 15 -7.23 -4.44 1.70
N LYS A 16 -7.05 -5.76 1.76
CA LYS A 16 -6.91 -6.51 3.00
C LYS A 16 -5.49 -7.06 3.06
N VAL A 17 -4.76 -6.74 4.10
CA VAL A 17 -3.45 -7.36 4.40
C VAL A 17 -3.62 -8.36 5.53
N ASP A 18 -2.83 -9.44 5.52
CA ASP A 18 -2.95 -10.45 6.57
C ASP A 18 -2.42 -9.93 7.92
N TYR A 19 -1.26 -9.26 7.89
CA TYR A 19 -0.65 -8.62 9.05
C TYR A 19 0.45 -7.66 8.60
N TRP A 20 0.84 -6.74 9.47
CA TRP A 20 2.02 -5.89 9.27
C TRP A 20 3.24 -6.48 9.96
N ARG A 21 4.39 -6.51 9.27
CA ARG A 21 5.69 -6.93 9.83
C ARG A 21 6.63 -5.74 9.91
N ASN A 22 7.08 -5.42 11.12
CA ASN A 22 8.16 -4.46 11.34
C ASN A 22 9.46 -5.21 11.65
N ARG A 23 10.44 -5.17 10.74
CA ARG A 23 11.73 -5.85 10.92
C ARG A 23 12.57 -5.24 12.04
N PHE A 24 12.30 -3.99 12.41
CA PHE A 24 13.06 -3.25 13.43
C PHE A 24 12.40 -3.30 14.81
N SER A 25 11.28 -4.02 14.98
CA SER A 25 10.57 -4.11 16.25
C SER A 25 11.01 -5.33 17.08
N ASP A 26 12.29 -5.42 17.44
CA ASP A 26 12.77 -6.42 18.41
C ASP A 26 12.40 -6.04 19.87
N ARG A 27 11.74 -4.89 20.10
CA ARG A 27 11.53 -4.31 21.44
C ARG A 27 10.15 -3.70 21.67
N GLY A 28 9.08 -4.41 21.33
CA GLY A 28 7.74 -4.09 21.84
C GLY A 28 7.13 -2.77 21.34
N LYS A 29 7.53 -2.28 20.16
CA LYS A 29 6.76 -1.22 19.49
C LYS A 29 5.54 -1.84 18.83
N GLU A 30 4.40 -1.18 18.99
CA GLU A 30 3.14 -1.56 18.36
C GLU A 30 3.34 -1.80 16.86
N PRO A 31 2.65 -2.80 16.29
CA PRO A 31 2.65 -3.01 14.85
C PRO A 31 2.23 -1.74 14.11
N TYR A 32 2.71 -1.59 12.88
CA TYR A 32 2.35 -0.45 12.05
C TYR A 32 0.83 -0.35 11.92
N ARG A 33 0.29 0.85 12.18
CA ARG A 33 -1.11 1.20 11.98
C ARG A 33 -1.23 2.01 10.69
N THR A 34 -2.02 1.51 9.76
CA THR A 34 -2.36 2.23 8.52
C THR A 34 -3.11 3.52 8.86
N LEU A 35 -2.77 4.64 8.21
CA LEU A 35 -3.40 5.95 8.37
C LEU A 35 -3.80 6.56 7.02
N PRO A 36 -4.86 7.39 6.95
CA PRO A 36 -5.13 8.17 5.76
C PRO A 36 -3.94 9.09 5.43
N GLY A 37 -3.60 9.15 4.15
CA GLY A 37 -2.41 9.85 3.67
C GLY A 37 -1.12 9.04 3.75
N ASP A 38 -1.14 7.78 4.20
CA ASP A 38 -0.01 6.88 4.01
C ASP A 38 0.19 6.59 2.52
N ILE A 39 1.45 6.68 2.09
CA ILE A 39 1.91 6.22 0.79
C ILE A 39 2.53 4.84 1.00
N VAL A 40 2.02 3.88 0.23
CA VAL A 40 2.47 2.50 0.25
C VAL A 40 2.95 2.06 -1.14
N VAL A 41 3.83 1.08 -1.17
CA VAL A 41 4.29 0.40 -2.38
C VAL A 41 3.64 -0.97 -2.43
N PHE A 42 2.93 -1.26 -3.52
CA PHE A 42 2.51 -2.60 -3.91
C PHE A 42 3.57 -3.21 -4.81
N SER A 43 3.96 -4.46 -4.54
CA SER A 43 4.87 -5.20 -5.42
C SER A 43 4.52 -6.68 -5.47
N ASP A 44 4.77 -7.32 -6.61
CA ASP A 44 4.62 -8.76 -6.83
C ASP A 44 5.71 -9.62 -6.15
N ALA A 45 6.72 -8.98 -5.58
CA ALA A 45 7.76 -9.63 -4.79
C ALA A 45 8.10 -8.76 -3.59
N LYS A 46 8.55 -9.37 -2.49
CA LYS A 46 8.97 -8.63 -1.30
C LYS A 46 10.20 -7.79 -1.65
N PRO A 47 10.12 -6.45 -1.63
CA PRO A 47 11.29 -5.64 -1.88
C PRO A 47 12.12 -5.55 -0.59
N GLU A 48 13.42 -5.82 -0.68
CA GLU A 48 14.38 -5.61 0.41
C GLU A 48 15.19 -4.32 0.17
N THR A 49 15.35 -3.94 -1.10
CA THR A 49 16.10 -2.76 -1.55
C THR A 49 15.35 -2.02 -2.64
N VAL A 50 15.73 -0.77 -2.92
CA VAL A 50 15.16 0.00 -4.05
C VAL A 50 15.45 -0.69 -5.39
N SER A 51 16.61 -1.33 -5.52
CA SER A 51 16.99 -2.09 -6.72
C SER A 51 16.03 -3.24 -7.02
N ASP A 52 15.35 -3.78 -6.01
CA ASP A 52 14.34 -4.82 -6.21
C ASP A 52 13.15 -4.35 -7.04
N LEU A 53 12.81 -3.06 -6.97
CA LEU A 53 11.71 -2.44 -7.73
C LEU A 53 12.09 -2.19 -9.20
N GLN A 54 13.38 -2.16 -9.51
CA GLN A 54 13.89 -1.91 -10.87
C GLN A 54 14.21 -3.20 -11.63
N ARG A 55 14.11 -4.36 -10.97
CA ARG A 55 14.47 -5.65 -11.58
C ARG A 55 13.50 -6.01 -12.70
N VAL A 56 14.06 -6.42 -13.85
CA VAL A 56 13.29 -6.83 -15.03
C VAL A 56 12.31 -7.95 -14.66
N GLY A 57 11.07 -7.81 -15.14
CA GLY A 57 10.00 -8.78 -14.92
C GLY A 57 9.27 -8.65 -13.59
N ARG A 58 9.65 -7.68 -12.73
CA ARG A 58 8.88 -7.31 -11.55
C ARG A 58 8.00 -6.11 -11.81
N THR A 59 6.87 -6.08 -11.11
CA THR A 59 5.90 -5.00 -11.15
C THR A 59 5.71 -4.39 -9.77
N TRP A 60 5.56 -3.08 -9.73
CA TRP A 60 5.23 -2.34 -8.53
C TRP A 60 4.42 -1.09 -8.85
N ALA A 61 3.65 -0.61 -7.88
CA ALA A 61 2.88 0.63 -7.97
C ALA A 61 2.88 1.36 -6.63
N LEU A 62 2.83 2.69 -6.68
CA LEU A 62 2.53 3.49 -5.49
C LEU A 62 1.03 3.57 -5.29
N ALA A 63 0.60 3.64 -4.04
CA ALA A 63 -0.78 3.97 -3.74
C ALA A 63 -0.86 4.84 -2.48
N ALA A 64 -1.83 5.74 -2.47
CA ALA A 64 -2.16 6.57 -1.33
C ALA A 64 -3.37 5.99 -0.59
N VAL A 65 -3.26 5.77 0.71
CA VAL A 65 -4.39 5.40 1.58
C VAL A 65 -5.34 6.58 1.65
N THR A 66 -6.58 6.37 1.23
CA THR A 66 -7.62 7.41 1.19
C THR A 66 -8.57 7.30 2.35
N ASN A 67 -8.91 6.08 2.74
CA ASN A 67 -9.82 5.83 3.84
C ASN A 67 -9.46 4.51 4.53
N ILE A 68 -9.74 4.45 5.82
CA ILE A 68 -9.65 3.25 6.63
C ILE A 68 -11.06 2.76 6.82
N THR A 69 -11.27 1.47 6.64
CA THR A 69 -12.53 0.85 7.05
C THR A 69 -12.27 0.27 8.42
N GLU A 70 -12.95 0.81 9.43
CA GLU A 70 -12.98 0.21 10.76
C GLU A 70 -13.72 -1.13 10.59
N ASP A 71 -13.02 -2.24 10.76
CA ASP A 71 -13.68 -3.54 10.90
C ASP A 71 -14.45 -3.46 12.22
N GLU A 72 -15.78 -3.53 12.19
CA GLU A 72 -16.67 -3.30 13.35
C GLU A 72 -16.46 -4.31 14.50
N ASN A 73 -15.51 -5.27 14.36
CA ASN A 73 -15.37 -6.42 15.25
C ASN A 73 -13.94 -6.79 15.66
N GLU A 74 -12.90 -6.02 15.32
CA GLU A 74 -11.53 -6.36 15.75
C GLU A 74 -10.86 -5.22 16.51
N ASP A 75 -10.38 -5.59 17.71
CA ASP A 75 -9.50 -4.90 18.62
C ASP A 75 -8.60 -3.85 17.93
N ASP A 76 -8.55 -2.63 18.49
CA ASP A 76 -8.01 -1.34 18.00
C ASP A 76 -6.50 -1.34 17.65
N SER A 77 -5.88 -2.52 17.47
CA SER A 77 -4.45 -2.71 17.44
C SER A 77 -3.83 -2.75 16.02
N THR A 78 -4.57 -3.14 14.96
CA THR A 78 -4.06 -3.05 13.58
C THR A 78 -5.13 -2.88 12.52
N THR A 79 -5.11 -1.76 11.80
CA THR A 79 -5.94 -1.58 10.60
C THR A 79 -5.36 -2.38 9.43
N THR A 80 -5.95 -3.54 9.17
CA THR A 80 -5.58 -4.46 8.07
C THR A 80 -6.44 -4.27 6.82
N TYR A 81 -7.59 -3.59 6.94
CA TYR A 81 -8.51 -3.31 5.83
C TYR A 81 -8.62 -1.82 5.53
N PHE A 82 -8.29 -1.42 4.30
CA PHE A 82 -8.23 -0.01 3.92
C PHE A 82 -8.44 0.21 2.42
N LYS A 83 -8.76 1.45 2.05
CA LYS A 83 -8.92 1.89 0.67
C LYS A 83 -7.70 2.66 0.20
N VAL A 84 -7.24 2.35 -1.00
CA VAL A 84 -6.13 3.06 -1.62
C VAL A 84 -6.50 3.61 -2.98
N LYS A 85 -5.83 4.69 -3.37
CA LYS A 85 -5.78 5.19 -4.74
C LYS A 85 -4.40 4.93 -5.31
N ALA A 86 -4.30 4.07 -6.32
CA ALA A 86 -3.02 3.72 -6.96
C ALA A 86 -2.59 4.78 -7.98
N SER A 87 -1.27 4.86 -8.22
CA SER A 87 -0.66 5.74 -9.22
C SER A 87 -0.85 5.24 -10.66
N LYS A 88 -1.07 3.93 -10.81
CA LYS A 88 -1.33 3.23 -12.06
C LYS A 88 -2.13 1.97 -11.75
N ASP A 89 -2.64 1.31 -12.79
CA ASP A 89 -3.29 0.01 -12.61
C ASP A 89 -2.31 -0.94 -11.93
N ILE A 90 -2.75 -1.51 -10.81
CA ILE A 90 -2.07 -2.62 -10.20
C ILE A 90 -2.50 -3.79 -11.08
N GLU A 91 -1.65 -4.22 -12.03
CA GLU A 91 -1.94 -5.32 -12.97
C GLU A 91 -2.14 -6.64 -12.20
N VAL A 92 -3.28 -6.78 -11.53
CA VAL A 92 -3.65 -7.96 -10.76
C VAL A 92 -4.24 -8.94 -11.74
N LYS A 93 -3.40 -9.83 -12.29
CA LYS A 93 -3.92 -11.03 -12.95
C LYS A 93 -4.66 -11.87 -11.92
N GLU A 94 -5.73 -12.54 -12.35
CA GLU A 94 -6.53 -13.41 -11.49
C GLU A 94 -5.63 -14.42 -10.76
N GLY A 95 -5.55 -14.32 -9.42
CA GLY A 95 -4.66 -15.11 -8.56
C GLY A 95 -3.41 -14.38 -8.00
N MET A 96 -2.99 -13.24 -8.56
CA MET A 96 -1.81 -12.50 -8.07
C MET A 96 -2.03 -11.78 -6.74
N TRP A 97 -3.27 -11.49 -6.37
CA TRP A 97 -3.60 -10.82 -5.10
C TRP A 97 -3.09 -11.60 -3.87
N LYS A 98 -2.95 -12.94 -3.98
CA LYS A 98 -2.43 -13.80 -2.91
C LYS A 98 -0.92 -13.68 -2.67
N SER A 99 -0.17 -13.04 -3.58
CA SER A 99 1.30 -12.98 -3.53
C SER A 99 1.87 -11.56 -3.53
N MET A 100 1.03 -10.54 -3.38
CA MET A 100 1.49 -9.15 -3.33
C MET A 100 1.98 -8.75 -1.94
N PHE A 101 3.01 -7.90 -1.93
CA PHE A 101 3.56 -7.29 -0.75
C PHE A 101 3.18 -5.82 -0.70
N VAL A 102 2.85 -5.34 0.49
CA VAL A 102 2.56 -3.93 0.78
C VAL A 102 3.62 -3.41 1.74
N VAL A 103 4.26 -2.30 1.38
CA VAL A 103 5.31 -1.67 2.19
C VAL A 103 4.96 -0.21 2.42
N PHE A 104 4.93 0.21 3.69
CA PHE A 104 4.78 1.61 4.06
C PHE A 104 6.04 2.41 3.67
N LEU A 105 5.83 3.58 3.05
CA LEU A 105 6.90 4.49 2.67
C LEU A 105 6.90 5.75 3.55
N ILE A 106 5.79 6.50 3.55
CA ILE A 106 5.69 7.80 4.24
C ILE A 106 4.22 8.21 4.44
N ASN A 107 3.91 8.97 5.50
CA ASN A 107 2.63 9.66 5.62
C ASN A 107 2.74 11.11 5.11
N ILE A 108 1.85 11.50 4.18
CA ILE A 108 1.86 12.85 3.59
C ILE A 108 0.87 13.82 4.25
N THR A 109 0.10 13.41 5.26
CA THR A 109 -0.90 14.28 5.91
C THR A 109 -0.25 15.48 6.59
N THR A 110 0.96 15.34 7.13
CA THR A 110 1.76 16.44 7.70
C THR A 110 2.42 17.32 6.63
N ASN A 111 2.61 16.82 5.40
CA ASN A 111 3.32 17.49 4.30
C ASN A 111 2.38 18.20 3.30
N LYS A 112 1.08 18.35 3.62
CA LYS A 112 0.08 18.98 2.73
C LYS A 112 0.21 20.50 2.57
N ARG A 113 1.22 21.14 3.14
CA ARG A 113 1.49 22.58 2.98
C ARG A 113 2.87 22.75 2.36
N ILE A 114 2.89 23.18 1.10
CA ILE A 114 4.03 23.82 0.43
C ILE A 114 3.53 25.17 -0.07
#